data_AF-A0A151SVI5-F1
#
_entry.id   AF-A0A151SVI5-F1
#
_cell.length_a   1.000
_cell.length_b   1.000
_cell.length_c   1.000
_cell.angle_alpha   90.00
_cell.angle_beta   90.00
_cell.angle_gamma   90.00
#
_symmetry.space_group_name_H-M   'P 1'
#
loop_
_entity.id
_entity.type
_entity.pdbx_description
1 polymer ?
#
loop_
_entity_poly.entity_id
_entity_poly.type
_entity_poly.pdbx_seq_one_letter_code
_entity_poly.pdbx_strand_id
1 'polypeptide(L)'
;MLLTWLQSTLSKTIFSRVIGSVHSYQVWDKVCEYFNTQTKARACQLRTDGKSMRDFLTQIKNIADELVGVGSPVSLEEYVDVVLEGLPQEYAPVVFVIESKFITPPIAEVEVLLLAYESRSNRFRKQSFSPSINYTQGYSRGGVSSGSFRDRGGGNSGYRGVRGSGRGRGSRFGNFQC
;
A
#
# COMPACT_ATOMS: atom_id res chain seq x y z
N MET A 1 36.52 10.25 -35.55
CA MET A 1 35.49 11.26 -35.89
C MET A 1 34.22 11.13 -35.04
N LEU A 2 33.76 9.93 -34.67
CA LEU A 2 32.56 9.76 -33.83
C LEU A 2 32.80 10.06 -32.33
N LEU A 3 33.98 9.68 -31.81
CA LEU A 3 34.40 9.94 -30.42
C LEU A 3 34.46 11.45 -30.10
N THR A 4 35.15 12.21 -30.94
CA THR A 4 35.29 13.66 -30.81
C THR A 4 33.97 14.40 -30.98
N TRP A 5 33.07 13.89 -31.83
CA TRP A 5 31.72 14.45 -31.97
C TRP A 5 30.88 14.22 -30.71
N LEU A 6 30.85 12.99 -30.18
CA LEU A 6 30.15 12.69 -28.92
C LEU A 6 30.70 13.52 -27.77
N GLN A 7 32.02 13.63 -27.63
CA GLN A 7 32.64 14.44 -26.58
C GLN A 7 32.24 15.92 -26.65
N SER A 8 32.00 16.45 -27.86
CA SER A 8 31.58 17.84 -28.07
C SER A 8 30.10 18.10 -27.71
N THR A 9 29.25 17.06 -27.71
CA THR A 9 27.82 17.20 -27.38
C THR A 9 27.51 16.94 -25.91
N LEU A 10 28.48 16.42 -25.13
CA LEU A 10 28.32 16.17 -23.71
C LEU A 10 28.46 17.43 -22.86
N SER A 11 27.65 17.52 -21.80
CA SER A 11 27.82 18.54 -20.77
C SER A 11 29.12 18.30 -19.99
N LYS A 12 29.68 19.35 -19.39
CA LYS A 12 30.94 19.27 -18.61
C LYS A 12 30.91 18.19 -17.52
N THR A 13 29.75 17.96 -16.91
CA THR A 13 29.57 16.95 -15.85
C THR A 13 29.68 15.53 -16.39
N ILE A 14 29.07 15.24 -17.54
CA ILE A 14 29.11 13.91 -18.17
C ILE A 14 30.47 13.70 -18.85
N PHE A 15 31.02 14.74 -19.50
CA PHE A 15 32.35 14.72 -20.12
C PHE A 15 33.42 14.24 -19.14
N SER A 16 33.44 14.79 -17.92
CA SER A 16 34.41 14.41 -16.88
C SER A 16 34.42 12.92 -16.53
N ARG A 17 33.29 12.23 -16.71
CA ARG A 17 33.12 10.79 -16.39
C ARG A 17 33.54 9.87 -17.54
N VAL A 18 33.67 10.44 -18.73
CA VAL A 18 33.92 9.73 -19.99
C VAL A 18 35.35 10.00 -20.51
N ILE A 19 36.11 10.85 -19.81
CA ILE A 19 37.55 11.04 -20.02
C ILE A 19 38.26 9.70 -19.81
N GLY A 20 38.99 9.26 -20.83
CA GLY A 20 39.73 7.98 -20.83
C GLY A 20 39.11 6.88 -21.69
N SER A 21 37.90 7.08 -22.23
CA SER A 21 37.34 6.17 -23.23
C SER A 21 38.10 6.27 -24.55
N VAL A 22 38.55 5.11 -25.06
CA VAL A 22 39.31 4.99 -26.31
C VAL A 22 38.38 4.85 -27.51
N HIS A 23 37.21 4.25 -27.28
CA HIS A 23 36.23 3.98 -28.33
C HIS A 23 34.90 4.68 -28.06
N SER A 24 34.21 5.07 -29.13
CA SER A 24 32.93 5.79 -29.04
C SER A 24 31.81 5.00 -28.38
N TYR A 25 31.84 3.66 -28.45
CA TYR A 25 30.85 2.83 -27.76
C TYR A 25 31.00 2.91 -26.24
N GLN A 26 32.23 3.00 -25.72
CA GLN A 26 32.48 3.14 -24.27
C GLN A 26 31.94 4.47 -23.74
N VAL A 27 32.08 5.53 -24.54
CA VAL A 27 31.49 6.83 -24.26
C VAL A 27 29.98 6.74 -24.18
N TRP A 28 29.37 6.07 -25.15
CA TRP A 28 27.93 5.87 -25.22
C TRP A 28 27.40 5.05 -24.03
N ASP A 29 28.01 3.92 -23.72
CA ASP A 29 27.61 3.06 -22.59
C ASP A 29 27.63 3.81 -21.26
N LYS A 30 28.69 4.59 -20.99
CA LYS A 30 28.81 5.42 -19.79
C LYS A 30 27.73 6.49 -19.69
N VAL A 31 27.34 7.06 -20.82
CA VAL A 31 26.27 8.06 -20.90
C VAL A 31 24.92 7.40 -20.62
N CYS A 32 24.63 6.25 -21.23
CA CYS A 32 23.44 5.46 -20.97
C CYS A 32 23.34 5.04 -19.49
N GLU A 33 24.41 4.50 -18.92
CA GLU A 33 24.49 4.13 -17.51
C GLU A 33 24.21 5.33 -16.58
N TYR A 34 24.78 6.49 -16.90
CA TYR A 34 24.56 7.72 -16.13
C TYR A 34 23.11 8.20 -16.18
N PHE A 35 22.50 8.24 -17.36
CA PHE A 35 21.10 8.64 -17.46
C PHE A 35 20.17 7.61 -16.84
N ASN A 36 20.45 6.31 -16.95
CA ASN A 36 19.69 5.25 -16.29
C ASN A 36 19.73 5.41 -14.77
N THR A 37 20.91 5.59 -14.18
CA THR A 37 21.05 5.83 -12.74
C THR A 37 20.37 7.13 -12.28
N GLN A 38 20.48 8.20 -13.08
CA GLN A 38 19.82 9.47 -12.80
C GLN A 38 18.30 9.37 -12.84
N THR A 39 17.75 8.63 -13.81
CA THR A 39 16.32 8.35 -13.95
C THR A 39 15.80 7.56 -12.75
N LYS A 40 16.51 6.49 -12.36
CA LYS A 40 16.19 5.70 -11.15
C LYS A 40 16.18 6.57 -9.90
N ALA A 41 17.19 7.42 -9.72
CA ALA A 41 17.27 8.34 -8.58
C ALA A 41 16.12 9.36 -8.56
N ARG A 42 15.74 9.92 -9.72
CA ARG A 42 14.59 10.82 -9.83
C ARG A 42 13.28 10.12 -9.50
N ALA A 43 13.07 8.90 -10.00
CA ALA A 43 11.89 8.10 -9.69
C ALA A 43 11.72 7.92 -8.17
N CYS A 44 12.81 7.60 -7.47
CA CYS A 44 12.83 7.48 -6.01
C CYS A 44 12.51 8.80 -5.28
N GLN A 45 13.12 9.92 -5.69
CA GLN A 45 12.88 11.24 -5.08
C GLN A 45 11.42 11.71 -5.21
N LEU A 46 10.78 11.44 -6.34
CA LEU A 46 9.39 11.86 -6.58
C LEU A 46 8.40 11.15 -5.64
N ARG A 47 8.72 9.95 -5.17
CA ARG A 47 7.90 9.18 -4.22
C ARG A 47 8.06 9.69 -2.79
N THR A 48 9.27 10.09 -2.41
CA THR A 48 9.51 10.69 -1.08
C THR A 48 8.81 12.03 -0.89
N ASP A 49 8.54 12.76 -2.00
CA ASP A 49 7.80 14.03 -1.98
C ASP A 49 6.28 13.88 -1.74
N GLY A 50 5.77 12.67 -1.48
CA GLY A 50 4.36 12.44 -1.13
C GLY A 50 3.37 12.51 -2.31
N LYS A 51 3.85 12.35 -3.55
CA LYS A 51 3.01 12.33 -4.76
C LYS A 51 2.22 11.01 -4.86
N SER A 52 0.99 11.03 -5.40
CA SER A 52 0.11 9.83 -5.48
C SER A 52 0.67 8.79 -6.44
N MET A 53 0.48 7.47 -6.24
CA MET A 53 1.08 6.40 -7.10
C MET A 53 0.94 6.67 -8.60
N ARG A 54 -0.22 7.19 -9.01
CA ARG A 54 -0.48 7.60 -10.40
C ARG A 54 0.52 8.61 -10.94
N ASP A 55 0.91 9.59 -10.14
CA ASP A 55 1.83 10.67 -10.56
C ASP A 55 3.24 10.14 -10.84
N PHE A 56 3.65 9.04 -10.20
CA PHE A 56 4.94 8.40 -10.47
C PHE A 56 4.89 7.50 -11.67
N LEU A 57 3.85 6.68 -11.79
CA LEU A 57 3.67 5.85 -12.97
C LEU A 57 3.62 6.73 -14.23
N THR A 58 2.92 7.88 -14.15
CA THR A 58 2.87 8.87 -15.23
C THR A 58 4.25 9.47 -15.54
N GLN A 59 5.04 9.80 -14.53
CA GLN A 59 6.38 10.37 -14.75
C GLN A 59 7.37 9.35 -15.31
N ILE A 60 7.36 8.10 -14.83
CA ILE A 60 8.18 7.02 -15.40
C ILE A 60 7.78 6.79 -16.86
N LYS A 61 6.49 6.76 -17.14
CA LYS A 61 5.98 6.64 -18.50
C LYS A 61 6.46 7.79 -19.41
N ASN A 62 6.38 9.03 -18.94
CA ASN A 62 6.87 10.18 -19.72
C ASN A 62 8.37 10.04 -20.06
N ILE A 63 9.19 9.58 -19.11
CA ILE A 63 10.62 9.35 -19.35
C ILE A 63 10.83 8.21 -20.35
N ALA A 64 10.06 7.12 -20.24
CA ALA A 64 10.12 6.02 -21.20
C ALA A 64 9.71 6.48 -22.61
N ASP A 65 8.67 7.30 -22.73
CA ASP A 65 8.20 7.87 -23.99
C ASP A 65 9.24 8.83 -24.61
N GLU A 66 9.93 9.62 -23.77
CA GLU A 66 11.07 10.46 -24.21
C GLU A 66 12.22 9.61 -24.76
N LEU A 67 12.56 8.50 -24.09
CA LEU A 67 13.62 7.58 -24.53
C LEU A 67 13.27 6.90 -25.86
N VAL A 68 12.00 6.55 -26.08
CA VAL A 68 11.49 6.08 -27.38
C VAL A 68 11.69 7.15 -28.45
N GLY A 69 11.43 8.43 -28.14
CA GLY A 69 11.63 9.54 -29.07
C GLY A 69 13.08 9.75 -29.50
N VAL A 70 14.06 9.35 -28.68
CA VAL A 70 15.50 9.41 -28.97
C VAL A 70 16.01 8.12 -29.63
N GLY A 71 15.14 7.14 -29.87
CA GLY A 71 15.49 5.86 -30.50
C GLY A 71 16.05 4.81 -29.54
N SER A 72 15.86 5.00 -28.23
CA SER A 72 16.27 4.07 -27.18
C SER A 72 15.05 3.51 -26.45
N PRO A 73 14.28 2.59 -27.06
CA PRO A 73 13.09 2.03 -26.43
C PRO A 73 13.45 1.24 -25.17
N VAL A 74 12.66 1.44 -24.11
CA VAL A 74 12.79 0.69 -22.85
C VAL A 74 12.10 -0.67 -22.99
N SER A 75 12.79 -1.74 -22.61
CA SER A 75 12.20 -3.08 -22.62
C SER A 75 11.14 -3.24 -21.52
N LEU A 76 10.23 -4.22 -21.66
CA LEU A 76 9.21 -4.49 -20.64
C LEU A 76 9.84 -4.78 -19.28
N GLU A 77 10.87 -5.62 -19.26
CA GLU A 77 11.58 -6.02 -18.03
C GLU A 77 12.24 -4.81 -17.38
N GLU A 78 12.97 -4.01 -18.15
CA GLU A 78 13.63 -2.81 -17.65
C GLU A 78 12.64 -1.77 -17.13
N TYR A 79 11.48 -1.61 -17.79
CA TYR A 79 10.43 -0.72 -17.30
C TYR A 79 9.91 -1.18 -15.94
N VAL A 80 9.59 -2.47 -15.80
CA VAL A 80 9.09 -3.04 -14.56
C VAL A 80 10.13 -2.92 -13.45
N ASP A 81 11.40 -3.21 -13.73
CA ASP A 81 12.50 -3.08 -12.77
C ASP A 81 12.66 -1.63 -12.28
N VAL A 82 12.65 -0.65 -13.20
CA VAL A 82 12.72 0.78 -12.85
C VAL A 82 11.53 1.20 -11.98
N VAL A 83 10.33 0.68 -12.26
CA VAL A 83 9.15 0.92 -11.44
C VAL A 83 9.34 0.32 -10.05
N LEU A 84 9.73 -0.95 -9.92
CA LEU A 84 9.83 -1.66 -8.64
C LEU A 84 10.97 -1.11 -7.76
N GLU A 85 12.15 -0.84 -8.34
CA GLU A 85 13.28 -0.21 -7.63
C GLU A 85 12.96 1.21 -7.16
N GLY A 86 12.10 1.92 -7.88
CA GLY A 86 11.67 3.28 -7.52
C GLY A 86 10.66 3.35 -6.37
N LEU A 87 10.17 2.21 -5.86
CA LEU A 87 9.17 2.15 -4.80
C LEU A 87 9.79 2.23 -3.40
N PRO A 88 9.16 2.96 -2.45
CA PRO A 88 9.62 2.97 -1.06
C PRO A 88 9.32 1.62 -0.37
N GLN A 89 10.03 1.35 0.73
CA GLN A 89 9.96 0.08 1.47
C GLN A 89 8.53 -0.32 1.89
N GLU A 90 7.63 0.64 2.07
CA GLU A 90 6.21 0.39 2.36
C GLU A 90 5.53 -0.50 1.32
N TYR A 91 5.97 -0.45 0.06
CA TYR A 91 5.43 -1.24 -1.04
C TYR A 91 6.11 -2.62 -1.18
N ALA A 92 7.06 -2.97 -0.32
CA ALA A 92 7.73 -4.28 -0.36
C ALA A 92 6.75 -5.48 -0.49
N PRO A 93 5.58 -5.52 0.18
CA PRO A 93 4.65 -6.64 0.01
C PRO A 93 4.13 -6.81 -1.42
N VAL A 94 3.86 -5.72 -2.15
CA VAL A 94 3.40 -5.80 -3.55
C VAL A 94 4.56 -6.05 -4.51
N VAL A 95 5.76 -5.53 -4.19
CA VAL A 95 6.99 -5.83 -4.93
C VAL A 95 7.27 -7.33 -4.93
N PHE A 96 7.28 -7.97 -3.74
CA PHE A 96 7.47 -9.42 -3.62
C PHE A 96 6.44 -10.22 -4.41
N VAL A 97 5.18 -9.79 -4.45
CA VAL A 97 4.13 -10.48 -5.23
C VAL A 97 4.43 -10.40 -6.72
N ILE A 98 4.91 -9.26 -7.21
CA ILE A 98 5.26 -9.08 -8.61
C ILE A 98 6.53 -9.88 -8.96
N GLU A 99 7.57 -9.81 -8.12
CA GLU A 99 8.83 -10.55 -8.30
C GLU A 99 8.66 -12.07 -8.17
N SER A 100 7.67 -12.55 -7.40
CA SER A 100 7.39 -13.98 -7.28
C SER A 100 6.82 -14.62 -8.54
N LYS A 101 6.40 -13.82 -9.53
CA LYS A 101 5.88 -14.33 -10.79
C LYS A 101 7.04 -14.82 -11.68
N PHE A 102 6.90 -16.01 -12.25
CA PHE A 102 7.88 -16.59 -13.16
C PHE A 102 8.07 -15.84 -14.48
N ILE A 103 7.07 -15.03 -14.87
CA ILE A 103 7.07 -14.24 -16.10
C ILE A 103 6.74 -12.81 -15.71
N THR A 104 7.53 -11.86 -16.21
CA THR A 104 7.32 -10.43 -16.02
C THR A 104 5.91 -10.06 -16.50
N PRO A 105 5.03 -9.60 -15.60
CA PRO A 105 3.68 -9.21 -15.97
C PRO A 105 3.69 -8.00 -16.92
N PRO A 106 2.66 -7.84 -17.76
CA PRO A 106 2.52 -6.67 -18.61
C PRO A 106 2.41 -5.40 -17.75
N ILE A 107 2.90 -4.27 -18.29
CA ILE A 107 2.92 -2.97 -17.61
C ILE A 107 1.56 -2.62 -16.98
N ALA A 108 0.48 -2.81 -17.74
CA ALA A 108 -0.87 -2.52 -17.26
C ALA A 108 -1.25 -3.31 -16.01
N GLU A 109 -0.81 -4.56 -15.89
CA GLU A 109 -1.09 -5.38 -14.70
C GLU A 109 -0.27 -4.90 -13.50
N VAL A 110 1.00 -4.54 -13.71
CA VAL A 110 1.86 -3.95 -12.66
C VAL A 110 1.26 -2.66 -12.12
N GLU A 111 0.84 -1.75 -13.01
CA GLU A 111 0.20 -0.49 -12.63
C GLU A 111 -1.07 -0.73 -11.81
N VAL A 112 -1.93 -1.67 -12.24
CA VAL A 112 -3.16 -2.01 -11.50
C VAL A 112 -2.84 -2.57 -10.11
N LEU A 113 -1.85 -3.46 -9.99
CA LEU A 113 -1.44 -4.03 -8.70
C LEU A 113 -0.93 -2.96 -7.75
N LEU A 114 -0.11 -2.04 -8.23
CA LEU A 114 0.44 -0.93 -7.43
C LEU A 114 -0.65 0.06 -6.99
N LEU A 115 -1.58 0.40 -7.88
CA LEU A 115 -2.72 1.27 -7.55
C LEU A 115 -3.70 0.62 -6.59
N ALA A 116 -3.96 -0.69 -6.75
CA ALA A 116 -4.80 -1.45 -5.83
C ALA A 116 -4.16 -1.51 -4.43
N TYR A 117 -2.85 -1.71 -4.37
CA TYR A 117 -2.10 -1.69 -3.11
C TYR A 117 -2.19 -0.32 -2.41
N GLU A 118 -1.97 0.79 -3.14
CA GLU A 118 -2.11 2.14 -2.59
C GLU A 118 -3.52 2.40 -2.04
N SER A 119 -4.56 2.02 -2.79
CA SER A 119 -5.96 2.14 -2.36
C SER A 119 -6.22 1.37 -1.06
N ARG A 120 -5.71 0.14 -0.96
CA ARG A 120 -5.85 -0.72 0.22
C ARG A 120 -5.08 -0.17 1.42
N SER A 121 -3.82 0.25 1.23
CA SER A 121 -2.99 0.86 2.28
C SER A 121 -3.63 2.13 2.84
N ASN A 122 -4.15 2.99 1.97
CA ASN A 122 -4.87 4.21 2.38
C ASN A 122 -6.13 3.92 3.20
N ARG A 123 -6.87 2.83 2.92
CA ARG A 123 -8.03 2.43 3.74
C ARG A 123 -7.62 1.99 5.13
N PHE A 124 -6.58 1.17 5.25
CA PHE A 124 -6.06 0.75 6.56
C PHE A 124 -5.53 1.93 7.38
N ARG A 125 -4.85 2.88 6.73
CA ARG A 125 -4.40 4.12 7.38
C ARG A 125 -5.57 4.93 7.91
N LYS A 126 -6.65 5.11 7.12
CA LYS A 126 -7.87 5.82 7.56
C LYS A 126 -8.62 5.09 8.67
N GLN A 127 -8.66 3.76 8.65
CA GLN A 127 -9.32 2.95 9.68
C GLN A 127 -8.57 2.96 11.01
N SER A 128 -7.25 3.10 10.98
CA SER A 128 -6.41 3.24 12.17
C SER A 128 -6.63 4.57 12.93
N PHE A 129 -7.27 5.56 12.30
CA PHE A 129 -7.66 6.84 12.93
C PHE A 129 -9.12 6.86 13.44
N SER A 130 -9.86 5.75 13.41
CA SER A 130 -11.16 5.63 14.10
C SER A 130 -11.01 4.86 15.41
N PRO A 131 -10.95 5.51 16.58
CA PRO A 131 -11.02 4.82 17.86
C PRO A 131 -12.49 4.55 18.19
N SER A 132 -13.12 3.58 17.53
CA SER A 132 -14.39 3.02 18.03
C SER A 132 -14.08 1.78 18.85
N ILE A 133 -13.57 2.00 20.05
CA ILE A 133 -13.45 0.98 21.10
C ILE A 133 -14.84 0.82 21.72
N ASN A 134 -15.57 -0.21 21.33
CA ASN A 134 -16.70 -0.72 22.12
C ASN A 134 -16.20 -1.93 22.92
N TYR A 135 -15.79 -1.71 24.17
CA TYR A 135 -15.61 -2.79 25.14
C TYR A 135 -16.99 -3.22 25.67
N THR A 136 -17.52 -4.34 25.19
CA THR A 136 -18.53 -5.12 25.92
C THR A 136 -17.90 -6.41 26.41
N GLN A 137 -17.19 -6.34 27.54
CA GLN A 137 -16.67 -7.53 28.21
C GLN A 137 -17.75 -8.05 29.17
N GLY A 138 -18.55 -9.01 28.69
CA GLY A 138 -19.59 -9.67 29.46
C GLY A 138 -19.75 -11.12 29.05
N TYR A 139 -18.67 -11.91 29.15
CA TYR A 139 -18.73 -13.37 29.02
C TYR A 139 -17.95 -14.02 30.17
N SER A 140 -18.67 -14.49 31.18
CA SER A 140 -18.19 -15.59 32.04
C SER A 140 -18.86 -16.88 31.55
N ARG A 141 -18.07 -17.77 30.94
CA ARG A 141 -18.48 -19.10 30.48
C ARG A 141 -18.06 -20.15 31.53
N GLY A 142 -19.07 -20.80 32.11
CA GLY A 142 -19.14 -22.19 32.60
C GLY A 142 -17.95 -22.88 33.28
N GLY A 143 -18.18 -23.33 34.53
CA GLY A 143 -17.47 -24.43 35.19
C GLY A 143 -18.47 -25.28 36.00
N VAL A 144 -18.34 -26.61 35.90
CA VAL A 144 -19.32 -27.64 36.30
C VAL A 144 -19.13 -28.13 37.76
N SER A 145 -20.27 -28.35 38.43
CA SER A 145 -20.64 -29.17 39.62
C SER A 145 -19.61 -29.72 40.61
N SER A 146 -19.84 -29.49 41.92
CA SER A 146 -19.79 -30.49 43.01
C SER A 146 -19.99 -29.84 44.39
N GLY A 147 -20.79 -30.46 45.27
CA GLY A 147 -20.59 -30.39 46.73
C GLY A 147 -21.53 -29.47 47.52
N SER A 148 -22.57 -30.07 48.11
CA SER A 148 -23.35 -29.53 49.24
C SER A 148 -22.48 -29.31 50.48
N PHE A 149 -22.58 -28.17 51.18
CA PHE A 149 -22.56 -28.09 52.66
C PHE A 149 -23.21 -26.77 53.12
N ARG A 150 -24.01 -26.88 54.17
CA ARG A 150 -24.70 -25.80 54.91
C ARG A 150 -23.70 -25.08 55.82
N ASP A 151 -23.89 -23.78 56.05
CA ASP A 151 -23.79 -23.05 57.34
C ASP A 151 -23.76 -21.52 57.09
N ARG A 152 -24.80 -20.77 57.51
CA ARG A 152 -24.92 -19.97 58.76
C ARG A 152 -24.15 -18.63 58.77
N GLY A 153 -24.90 -17.54 58.93
CA GLY A 153 -24.46 -16.18 59.27
C GLY A 153 -25.03 -15.15 58.28
N GLY A 154 -26.16 -14.49 58.55
CA GLY A 154 -26.30 -13.39 59.50
C GLY A 154 -25.66 -12.13 58.91
N GLY A 155 -26.31 -11.03 58.58
CA GLY A 155 -27.65 -10.48 58.77
C GLY A 155 -27.45 -8.96 58.70
N ASN A 156 -28.26 -8.20 57.96
CA ASN A 156 -28.63 -6.85 58.38
C ASN A 156 -29.86 -6.31 57.62
N SER A 157 -30.66 -5.62 58.42
CA SER A 157 -31.94 -4.97 58.21
C SER A 157 -31.95 -3.89 57.10
N GLY A 158 -33.12 -3.65 56.50
CA GLY A 158 -33.29 -2.53 55.57
C GLY A 158 -34.66 -2.39 54.86
N TYR A 159 -35.76 -2.43 55.61
CA TYR A 159 -37.02 -1.69 55.40
C TYR A 159 -37.72 -1.58 54.02
N ARG A 160 -38.99 -2.04 54.06
CA ARG A 160 -40.24 -1.45 53.49
C ARG A 160 -40.46 -1.42 51.98
N GLY A 161 -41.53 -2.10 51.56
CA GLY A 161 -42.26 -1.73 50.34
C GLY A 161 -43.26 -2.77 49.85
N VAL A 162 -44.46 -2.78 50.43
CA VAL A 162 -45.62 -3.62 50.04
C VAL A 162 -46.31 -3.06 48.79
N ARG A 163 -47.01 -3.96 48.08
CA ARG A 163 -48.14 -3.80 47.11
C ARG A 163 -47.71 -4.16 45.69
N GLY A 164 -48.30 -5.12 44.99
CA GLY A 164 -49.58 -5.79 45.14
C GLY A 164 -50.31 -5.79 43.78
N SER A 165 -50.99 -6.90 43.47
CA SER A 165 -52.00 -7.05 42.40
C SER A 165 -51.44 -7.13 40.96
N GLY A 166 -51.73 -8.11 40.10
CA GLY A 166 -52.85 -9.05 40.07
C GLY A 166 -53.73 -8.75 38.85
N ARG A 167 -53.93 -9.78 38.00
CA ARG A 167 -55.01 -9.96 37.00
C ARG A 167 -54.89 -9.04 35.75
N GLY A 168 -54.92 -9.52 34.52
CA GLY A 168 -55.76 -10.57 33.94
C GLY A 168 -56.88 -9.94 33.11
N ARG A 169 -57.11 -10.47 31.89
CA ARG A 169 -58.15 -10.13 30.88
C ARG A 169 -57.81 -8.88 30.05
N GLY A 170 -57.94 -8.85 28.73
CA GLY A 170 -58.60 -9.75 27.80
C GLY A 170 -59.18 -8.90 26.67
N SER A 171 -58.91 -9.30 25.42
CA SER A 171 -59.67 -9.08 24.19
C SER A 171 -60.15 -7.66 23.83
N ARG A 172 -59.92 -7.24 22.57
CA ARG A 172 -60.95 -7.16 21.52
C ARG A 172 -60.42 -6.43 20.27
N PHE A 173 -60.54 -7.13 19.14
CA PHE A 173 -60.96 -6.71 17.79
C PHE A 173 -60.47 -5.39 17.17
N GLY A 174 -60.01 -5.52 15.93
CA GLY A 174 -59.91 -4.45 14.93
C GLY A 174 -59.36 -5.00 13.62
N ASN A 175 -60.22 -5.63 12.84
CA ASN A 175 -59.95 -6.09 11.48
C ASN A 175 -60.05 -4.92 10.47
N PHE A 176 -59.72 -5.21 9.21
CA PHE A 176 -59.88 -4.46 7.95
C PHE A 176 -58.63 -3.77 7.41
N GLN A 177 -58.36 -3.72 6.11
CA GLN A 177 -58.37 -4.69 4.98
C GLN A 177 -57.81 -3.90 3.77
N CYS A 178 -57.15 -4.63 2.86
CA CYS A 178 -56.80 -4.28 1.47
C CYS A 178 -55.78 -3.16 1.25
#